data_AF-A0AAE7M837-F1
#
_entry.id   AF-A0AAE7M837-F1
#
_cell.length_a   1.000
_cell.length_b   1.000
_cell.length_c   1.000
_cell.angle_alpha   90.00
_cell.angle_beta   90.00
_cell.angle_gamma   90.00
#
_symmetry.space_group_name_H-M   'P 1'
#
loop_
_entity.id
_entity.type
_entity.pdbx_description
1 polymer ?
#
loop_
_entity_poly.entity_id
_entity_poly.type
_entity_poly.pdbx_seq_one_letter_code
_entity_poly.pdbx_strand_id
1 'polypeptide(L)' 'MPNQDATPVLELLAPGTFVTLDNHPKDLPPFQVIHCRGGRCWVRQQAWGHHVQWEVEHNRLTSA' A
#
# COMPACT_ATOMS: atom_id res chain seq x y z
N MET A 1 4.33 -22.36 -26.29
CA MET A 1 5.11 -22.51 -25.04
C MET A 1 4.18 -22.09 -23.91
N PRO A 2 4.01 -22.87 -22.82
CA PRO A 2 3.03 -22.52 -21.80
C PRO A 2 3.52 -21.29 -21.01
N ASN A 3 2.64 -20.31 -20.91
CA ASN A 3 2.83 -19.02 -20.26
C ASN A 3 2.98 -19.25 -18.74
N GLN A 4 4.20 -19.21 -18.23
CA GLN A 4 4.50 -19.28 -16.80
C GLN A 4 4.42 -17.86 -16.20
N ASP A 5 3.97 -17.78 -14.95
CA ASP A 5 3.70 -16.56 -14.15
C ASP A 5 2.37 -15.85 -14.38
N ALA A 6 1.26 -16.60 -14.29
CA ALA A 6 0.03 -16.03 -13.73
C ALA A 6 0.15 -16.06 -12.20
N THR A 7 0.94 -15.14 -11.61
CA THR A 7 0.76 -14.78 -10.19
C THR A 7 -0.69 -14.34 -10.02
N PRO A 8 -1.42 -14.82 -8.98
CA PRO A 8 -2.77 -14.37 -8.74
C PRO A 8 -2.74 -12.86 -8.65
N VAL A 9 -3.41 -12.20 -9.58
CA VAL A 9 -3.56 -10.75 -9.62
C VAL A 9 -4.46 -10.41 -8.44
N LEU A 10 -3.89 -10.41 -7.24
CA LEU A 10 -4.46 -9.72 -6.10
C LEU A 10 -4.61 -8.29 -6.58
N GLU A 11 -5.83 -7.74 -6.55
CA GLU A 11 -6.16 -6.42 -7.06
C GLU A 11 -5.28 -5.39 -6.35
N LEU A 12 -4.13 -5.14 -6.95
CA LEU A 12 -2.99 -4.60 -6.27
C LEU A 12 -3.18 -3.10 -6.28
N LEU A 13 -3.29 -2.48 -5.09
CA LEU A 13 -3.31 -1.03 -4.98
C LEU A 13 -2.19 -0.46 -5.84
N ALA A 14 -2.56 0.40 -6.79
CA ALA A 14 -1.60 0.90 -7.76
C ALA A 14 -0.54 1.75 -7.04
N PRO A 15 0.73 1.69 -7.47
CA PRO A 15 1.73 2.67 -7.09
C PRO A 15 1.19 4.09 -7.28
N GLY A 16 1.30 4.91 -6.25
CA GLY A 16 0.80 6.28 -6.24
C GLY A 16 -0.60 6.45 -5.65
N THR A 17 -1.35 5.36 -5.42
CA THR A 17 -2.65 5.41 -4.73
C THR A 17 -2.50 5.89 -3.30
N PHE A 18 -3.45 6.69 -2.84
CA PHE A 18 -3.55 7.10 -1.44
C PHE A 18 -4.42 6.12 -0.66
N VAL A 19 -3.92 5.71 0.49
CA VAL A 19 -4.51 4.67 1.32
C VAL A 19 -4.50 5.07 2.78
N THR A 20 -5.50 4.59 3.51
CA THR A 20 -5.59 4.69 4.96
C THR A 20 -5.47 3.29 5.56
N LEU A 21 -5.07 3.24 6.84
CA LEU A 21 -5.05 2.00 7.61
C LEU A 21 -6.42 1.75 8.26
N ASP A 22 -6.78 0.50 8.55
CA ASP A 22 -8.04 0.19 9.28
C ASP A 22 -8.16 0.91 10.64
N ASN A 23 -7.03 1.25 11.24
CA ASN A 23 -6.94 2.04 12.46
C ASN A 23 -6.19 3.36 12.21
N HIS A 24 -6.50 4.01 11.08
CA HIS A 24 -5.84 5.24 10.66
C HIS A 24 -6.08 6.35 11.69
N PRO A 25 -5.03 6.92 12.29
CA PRO A 25 -5.20 8.04 13.19
C PRO A 25 -5.73 9.26 12.42
N LYS A 26 -6.77 9.89 12.94
CA LYS A 26 -7.48 11.00 12.28
C LYS A 26 -6.60 12.21 11.97
N ASP A 27 -5.53 12.38 12.75
CA ASP A 27 -4.58 13.48 12.61
C ASP A 27 -3.47 13.22 11.59
N LEU A 28 -3.40 12.01 11.00
CA LEU A 28 -2.44 11.72 9.93
C LEU A 28 -3.08 11.88 8.55
N PRO A 29 -2.36 12.42 7.56
CA PRO A 29 -2.81 12.36 6.17
C PRO A 29 -2.76 10.91 5.64
N PRO A 30 -3.47 10.63 4.53
CA PRO A 30 -3.36 9.35 3.84
C PRO A 30 -1.92 9.01 3.46
N PHE A 31 -1.59 7.73 3.48
CA PHE A 31 -0.31 7.22 3.02
C PHE A 31 -0.33 7.02 1.51
N GLN A 32 0.82 7.10 0.86
CA GLN A 32 0.93 6.79 -0.56
C GLN A 32 1.57 5.43 -0.74
N VAL A 33 0.95 4.59 -1.57
CA VAL A 33 1.49 3.30 -1.98
C VAL A 33 2.70 3.54 -2.88
N ILE A 34 3.85 2.96 -2.51
CA ILE A 34 5.06 2.93 -3.34
C ILE A 34 4.94 1.76 -4.31
N HIS A 35 4.71 0.56 -3.79
CA HIS A 35 4.51 -0.66 -4.56
C HIS A 35 3.87 -1.72 -3.67
N CYS A 36 3.30 -2.75 -4.28
CA CYS A 36 2.79 -3.90 -3.56
C CYS A 36 3.41 -5.17 -4.14
N ARG A 37 3.64 -6.18 -3.29
CA ARG A 37 4.22 -7.46 -3.66
C ARG A 37 3.69 -8.56 -2.75
N GLY A 38 3.07 -9.58 -3.33
CA GLY A 38 2.67 -10.79 -2.60
C GLY A 38 1.75 -10.55 -1.40
N GLY A 39 0.74 -9.68 -1.54
CA GLY A 39 -0.24 -9.39 -0.48
C GLY A 39 0.19 -8.33 0.54
N ARG A 40 1.37 -7.73 0.37
CA ARG A 40 1.85 -6.61 1.17
C ARG A 40 2.14 -5.41 0.29
N CYS A 41 1.95 -4.23 0.86
CA CYS A 41 2.12 -2.95 0.21
C CYS A 41 3.08 -2.09 1.02
N TRP A 42 4.07 -1.55 0.34
CA TRP A 42 4.94 -0.53 0.88
C TRP A 42 4.26 0.81 0.77
N VAL A 43 4.10 1.48 1.90
CA VAL A 43 3.48 2.79 1.98
C VAL A 43 4.45 3.81 2.54
N ARG A 44 4.28 5.07 2.15
CA ARG A 44 5.01 6.21 2.68
C ARG A 44 4.09 7.26 3.24
N GLN A 45 4.52 7.89 4.32
CA GLN A 45 3.86 9.07 4.87
C GLN A 45 4.18 10.32 4.04
N GLN A 46 3.16 11.16 3.82
CA GLN A 46 3.26 12.40 3.03
C GLN A 46 3.66 13.63 3.87
N ALA A 47 3.43 13.62 5.20
CA ALA A 47 3.70 14.73 6.14
C ALA A 47 3.49 14.24 7.60
N TRP A 48 4.06 14.75 8.72
CA TRP A 48 5.12 15.72 9.04
C TRP A 48 6.24 14.98 9.78
N GLY A 49 7.52 15.20 9.42
CA GLY A 49 8.67 14.63 10.12
C GLY A 49 9.58 13.78 9.22
N HIS A 50 10.33 12.84 9.81
CA HIS A 50 11.18 11.93 9.05
C HIS A 50 10.35 11.12 8.05
N HIS A 51 10.86 10.94 6.83
CA HIS A 51 10.22 10.09 5.83
C HIS A 51 10.17 8.64 6.31
N VAL A 52 9.03 8.23 6.87
CA VAL A 52 8.80 6.85 7.27
C VAL A 52 8.20 6.09 6.07
N GLN A 53 8.85 4.99 5.72
CA GLN A 53 8.38 4.02 4.73
C GLN A 53 8.34 2.65 5.40
N TRP A 54 7.26 1.92 5.21
CA TRP A 54 7.09 0.61 5.84
C TRP A 54 6.17 -0.30 5.05
N GLU A 55 6.27 -1.59 5.34
CA GLU A 55 5.43 -2.64 4.76
C GLU A 55 4.16 -2.82 5.58
N VAL A 56 3.01 -2.88 4.90
CA VAL A 56 1.69 -3.12 5.48
C VAL A 56 0.99 -4.21 4.68
N GLU A 57 0.20 -5.04 5.34
CA GLU A 57 -0.67 -6.00 4.66
C GLU A 57 -1.74 -5.30 3.83
N HIS A 58 -1.95 -5.77 2.60
CA HIS A 58 -2.94 -5.19 1.68
C HIS A 58 -4.35 -5.19 2.29
N ASN A 59 -4.72 -6.24 3.03
CA ASN A 59 -6.02 -6.34 3.71
C ASN A 59 -6.24 -5.28 4.79
N ARG A 60 -5.20 -4.58 5.23
CA ARG A 60 -5.27 -3.52 6.23
C ARG A 60 -5.25 -2.12 5.63
N LEU A 61 -5.18 -2.04 4.30
CA LEU A 61 -5.16 -0.81 3.53
C LEU A 61 -6.50 -0.62 2.84
N THR A 62 -7.09 0.54 3.07
CA THR A 62 -8.31 0.96 2.38
C THR A 62 -7.98 2.16 1.51
N SER A 63 -8.43 2.14 0.26
CA SER A 63 -8.33 3.30 -0.64
C SER A 63 -9.04 4.50 0.00
N ALA A 64 -8.34 5.62 0.11
CA ALA A 64 -8.83 6.84 0.78
C ALA A 64 -9.72 7.68 -0.14
#